data_AF-A0A952DAX5-F1
#
_entry.id   AF-A0A952DAX5-F1
#
_cell.length_a   1.000
_cell.length_b   1.000
_cell.length_c   1.000
_cell.angle_alpha   90.00
_cell.angle_beta   90.00
_cell.angle_gamma   90.00
#
_symmetry.space_group_name_H-M   'P 1'
#
loop_
_entity.id
_entity.type
_entity.pdbx_description
1 polymer ?
#
loop_
_entity_poly.entity_id
_entity_poly.type
_entity_poly.pdbx_seq_one_letter_code
_entity_poly.pdbx_strand_id
1 'polypeptide(L)' 'LLDRSLVYFRDAEGVVHGVSREDFAQLARGGHVGPDTTVMDLSITDAAAYRQHFERRAGESWHAALLAQP' A
#
# COMPACT_ATOMS: atom_id res chain seq x y z
N LEU A 1 10.53 -1.44 -15.14
CA LEU A 1 9.23 -0.80 -15.51
C LEU A 1 8.26 -0.84 -14.33
N LEU A 2 8.18 -1.98 -13.61
CA LEU A 2 7.36 -2.15 -12.39
C LEU A 2 7.96 -1.49 -11.13
N ASP A 3 9.23 -1.07 -11.20
CA ASP A 3 9.95 -0.39 -10.12
C ASP A 3 9.47 1.07 -9.95
N ARG A 4 8.72 1.59 -10.94
CA ARG A 4 8.12 2.93 -10.95
C ARG A 4 6.62 2.93 -10.58
N SER A 5 6.06 1.78 -10.25
CA SER A 5 4.65 1.69 -9.83
C SER A 5 4.46 2.38 -8.49
N LEU A 6 3.51 3.32 -8.42
CA LEU A 6 3.14 3.98 -7.17
C LEU A 6 2.46 2.99 -6.22
N VAL A 7 2.66 3.24 -4.92
CA VAL A 7 1.87 2.68 -3.83
C VAL A 7 0.74 3.64 -3.52
N TYR A 8 -0.49 3.13 -3.50
CA TYR A 8 -1.64 3.90 -3.07
C TYR A 8 -2.11 3.43 -1.69
N PHE A 9 -2.29 4.37 -0.78
CA PHE A 9 -2.72 4.08 0.58
C PHE A 9 -3.63 5.19 1.12
N ARG A 10 -4.42 4.84 2.14
CA ARG A 10 -5.28 5.77 2.87
C ARG A 10 -4.65 6.07 4.22
N ASP A 11 -4.52 7.35 4.56
CA ASP A 11 -4.05 7.77 5.87
C ASP A 11 -5.16 7.73 6.94
N ALA A 12 -4.83 8.12 8.17
CA ALA A 12 -5.75 8.11 9.30
C ALA A 12 -6.91 9.11 9.13
N GLU A 13 -6.69 10.16 8.36
CA GLU A 13 -7.66 11.20 7.99
C GLU A 13 -8.56 10.77 6.82
N GLY A 14 -8.29 9.61 6.21
CA GLY A 14 -9.07 9.06 5.11
C GLY A 14 -8.64 9.54 3.72
N VAL A 15 -7.56 10.31 3.61
CA VAL A 15 -7.01 10.84 2.35
C VAL A 15 -6.22 9.77 1.64
N VAL A 16 -6.43 9.66 0.32
CA VAL A 16 -5.68 8.73 -0.54
C VAL A 16 -4.43 9.40 -1.07
N HIS A 17 -3.29 8.77 -0.84
CA HIS A 17 -1.98 9.19 -1.32
C HIS A 17 -1.49 8.23 -2.41
N GLY A 18 -0.71 8.74 -3.35
CA GLY A 18 0.03 7.95 -4.33
C GLY A 18 1.50 8.32 -4.27
N VAL A 19 2.34 7.41 -3.79
CA VAL A 19 3.76 7.67 -3.52
C VAL A 19 4.66 6.62 -4.16
N SER A 20 5.95 6.92 -4.30
CA SER A 20 6.90 5.89 -4.73
C SER A 20 7.03 4.79 -3.68
N ARG A 21 7.57 3.63 -4.06
CA ARG A 21 7.86 2.55 -3.11
C ARG A 21 8.90 2.98 -2.07
N GLU A 22 9.87 3.80 -2.47
CA GLU A 22 10.89 4.35 -1.58
C GLU A 22 10.25 5.29 -0.55
N ASP A 23 9.39 6.20 -0.99
CA ASP A 23 8.68 7.12 -0.08
C ASP A 23 7.76 6.36 0.88
N PHE A 24 7.07 5.31 0.41
CA PHE A 24 6.25 4.47 1.27
C PHE A 24 7.09 3.76 2.35
N ALA A 25 8.27 3.26 2.00
CA ALA A 25 9.20 2.68 2.97
C ALA A 25 9.74 3.74 3.95
N GLN A 26 10.01 4.97 3.49
CA GLN A 26 10.37 6.09 4.37
C GLN A 26 9.25 6.43 5.36
N LEU A 27 8.01 6.50 4.89
CA LEU A 27 6.83 6.73 5.75
C LEU A 27 6.68 5.61 6.78
N ALA A 28 6.94 4.35 6.39
CA ALA A 28 6.88 3.20 7.30
C ALA A 28 7.92 3.33 8.42
N ARG A 29 9.17 3.67 8.07
CA ARG A 29 10.24 3.94 9.05
C ARG A 29 9.92 5.11 9.97
N GLY A 30 9.26 6.14 9.44
CA GLY A 30 8.77 7.26 10.21
C GLY A 30 7.53 6.97 11.08
N GLY A 31 6.96 5.77 11.01
CA GLY A 31 5.75 5.38 11.75
C GLY A 31 4.44 5.98 11.22
N HIS A 32 4.47 6.60 10.04
CA HIS A 32 3.27 7.21 9.43
C HIS A 32 2.37 6.18 8.75
N VAL A 33 2.95 5.06 8.31
CA VAL A 33 2.23 3.90 7.79
C VAL A 33 2.72 2.63 8.48
N GLY A 34 1.87 1.61 8.55
CA GLY A 34 2.17 0.36 9.22
C GLY A 34 1.32 -0.81 8.70
N PRO A 35 1.37 -1.98 9.38
CA PRO A 35 0.65 -3.17 8.93
C PRO A 35 -0.86 -2.96 8.75
N ASP A 36 -1.43 -2.02 9.48
CA ASP A 36 -2.87 -1.75 9.52
C ASP A 36 -3.31 -0.67 8.53
N THR A 37 -2.36 0.00 7.87
CA THR A 37 -2.65 0.99 6.84
C THR A 37 -3.42 0.35 5.68
N THR A 38 -4.55 0.94 5.30
CA THR A 38 -5.30 0.51 4.12
C THR A 38 -4.54 0.88 2.85
N VAL A 39 -4.29 -0.10 1.99
CA VAL A 39 -3.61 0.04 0.70
C VAL A 39 -4.50 -0.44 -0.44
N MET A 40 -4.29 0.11 -1.64
CA MET A 40 -4.98 -0.33 -2.85
C MET A 40 -4.13 -1.33 -3.64
N ASP A 41 -4.68 -2.51 -3.92
CA ASP A 41 -4.00 -3.57 -4.67
C ASP A 41 -4.28 -3.47 -6.17
N LEU A 42 -3.40 -2.77 -6.88
CA LEU A 42 -3.51 -2.55 -8.32
C LEU A 42 -3.15 -3.78 -9.17
N SER A 43 -2.74 -4.91 -8.57
CA SER A 43 -2.50 -6.15 -9.33
C SER A 43 -3.78 -6.93 -9.65
N ILE A 44 -4.92 -6.51 -9.10
CA ILE A 44 -6.22 -7.17 -9.33
C ILE A 44 -6.71 -6.90 -10.74
N THR A 45 -7.09 -7.96 -11.45
CA THR A 45 -7.51 -7.89 -12.87
C THR A 45 -8.92 -8.43 -13.12
N ASP A 46 -9.62 -8.90 -12.08
CA ASP A 46 -10.99 -9.40 -12.19
C ASP A 46 -11.96 -8.70 -11.22
N ALA A 47 -13.22 -8.66 -11.62
CA ALA A 47 -14.26 -7.92 -10.90
C ALA A 47 -14.65 -8.55 -9.55
N ALA A 48 -14.45 -9.85 -9.37
CA ALA A 48 -14.79 -10.52 -8.12
C ALA A 48 -13.76 -10.16 -7.04
N ALA A 49 -12.47 -10.29 -7.37
CA ALA A 49 -11.37 -9.88 -6.49
C ALA A 49 -11.39 -8.37 -6.23
N TYR A 50 -11.74 -7.53 -7.21
CA TYR A 50 -11.85 -6.08 -7.00
C TYR A 50 -12.79 -5.74 -5.85
N ARG A 51 -13.99 -6.35 -5.81
CA ARG A 51 -14.98 -6.09 -4.76
C ARG A 51 -14.56 -6.55 -3.37
N GLN A 52 -13.60 -7.47 -3.26
CA GLN A 52 -13.22 -8.13 -2.00
C GLN A 52 -11.85 -7.71 -1.49
N HIS A 53 -10.93 -7.33 -2.39
CA HIS A 53 -9.50 -7.23 -2.09
C HIS A 53 -8.84 -5.96 -2.63
N PHE A 54 -9.58 -5.08 -3.31
CA PHE A 54 -9.01 -3.85 -3.83
C PHE A 54 -8.42 -2.99 -2.71
N GLU A 55 -9.15 -2.81 -1.61
CA GLU A 55 -8.61 -2.20 -0.39
C GLU A 55 -8.32 -3.28 0.65
N ARG A 56 -7.13 -3.26 1.26
CA ARG A 56 -6.70 -4.26 2.25
C ARG A 56 -5.64 -3.70 3.18
N ARG A 57 -5.39 -4.37 4.30
CA ARG A 57 -4.30 -4.01 5.23
C ARG A 57 -2.96 -4.26 4.56
N ALA A 58 -2.02 -3.31 4.70
CA ALA A 58 -0.70 -3.39 4.11
C ALA A 58 0.03 -4.68 4.51
N GLY A 59 -0.06 -5.07 5.79
CA GLY A 59 0.57 -6.28 6.34
C GLY A 59 0.02 -7.60 5.78
N GLU A 60 -1.18 -7.58 5.19
CA GLU A 60 -1.83 -8.75 4.61
C GLU A 60 -1.64 -8.81 3.08
N SER A 61 -0.83 -7.93 2.49
CA SER A 61 -0.64 -7.78 1.04
C SER A 61 0.85 -7.77 0.67
N TRP A 62 1.16 -7.66 -0.63
CA TRP A 62 2.54 -7.54 -1.09
C TRP A 62 3.27 -6.32 -0.50
N HIS A 63 2.54 -5.29 -0.05
CA HIS A 63 3.10 -4.08 0.58
C HIS A 63 3.82 -4.37 1.90
N ALA A 64 3.55 -5.50 2.56
CA ALA A 64 4.27 -5.92 3.77
C ALA A 64 5.80 -5.97 3.55
N ALA A 65 6.23 -6.32 2.33
CA ALA A 65 7.65 -6.32 1.96
C ALA A 65 8.27 -4.91 1.91
N LEU A 66 7.47 -3.85 1.76
CA LEU A 66 7.94 -2.45 1.84
C LEU A 66 8.04 -1.96 3.29
N LEU A 67 7.15 -2.45 4.17
CA LEU A 67 7.15 -2.10 5.59
C LEU A 67 8.37 -2.67 6.33
N ALA A 68 8.89 -3.81 5.88
CA ALA A 68 10.03 -4.49 6.49
C ALA A 68 11.41 -4.01 5.99
N GLN A 69 11.45 -2.98 5.13
CA GLN A 69 12.72 -2.49 4.58
C GLN A 69 13.49 -1.69 5.63
N PRO A 70 14.81 -1.91 5.74
CA PRO A 70 15.68 -1.15 6.62
C PRO A 70 15.79 0.31 6.17
#